data_AF-A0A314KWS4-F1
#
_entry.id   AF-A0A314KWS4-F1
#
_cell.length_a   1.000
_cell.length_b   1.000
_cell.length_c   1.000
_cell.angle_alpha   90.00
_cell.angle_beta   90.00
_cell.angle_gamma   90.00
#
_symmetry.space_group_name_H-M   'P 1'
#
loop_
_entity.id
_entity.type
_entity.pdbx_description
1 polymer ?
#
loop_
_entity_poly.entity_id
_entity_poly.type
_entity_poly.pdbx_seq_one_letter_code
_entity_poly.pdbx_strand_id
1 'polypeptide(L)'
;MLERVLQNQEKSDASMRNMTEVVGSHTASIQKLEMQMRDLSREQNPKQKEQLPSDTIANPKGGSGSTSHVMAITTRSGKVLQGEIEQAVVGEEA
;
A
#
# COMPACT_ATOMS: atom_id res chain seq x y z
N MET A 1 8.96 -6.50 65.35
CA MET A 1 8.14 -5.73 64.39
C MET A 1 8.98 -5.21 63.24
N LEU A 2 10.09 -4.52 63.54
CA LEU A 2 11.03 -3.95 62.56
C LEU A 2 11.63 -4.97 61.58
N GLU A 3 12.01 -6.16 62.05
CA GLU A 3 12.60 -7.21 61.21
C GLU A 3 11.67 -7.68 60.08
N ARG A 4 10.37 -7.84 60.36
CA ARG A 4 9.36 -8.18 59.32
C ARG A 4 9.19 -7.05 58.30
N VAL A 5 9.34 -5.80 58.72
CA VAL A 5 9.27 -4.63 57.83
C VAL A 5 10.46 -4.64 56.88
N LEU A 6 11.68 -4.86 57.40
CA LEU A 6 12.90 -4.92 56.59
C LEU A 6 12.84 -6.06 55.56
N GLN A 7 12.40 -7.25 55.98
CA GLN A 7 12.29 -8.40 55.08
C GLN A 7 11.25 -8.18 53.97
N ASN A 8 10.13 -7.51 54.28
CA ASN A 8 9.13 -7.19 53.28
C ASN A 8 9.62 -6.12 52.29
N GLN A 9 10.41 -5.16 52.76
CA GLN A 9 11.03 -4.16 51.89
C GLN A 9 11.98 -4.82 50.88
N GLU A 10 12.87 -5.70 51.35
CA GLU A 10 13.80 -6.42 50.48
C GLU A 10 13.08 -7.26 49.41
N LYS A 11 11.99 -7.95 49.81
CA LYS A 11 11.14 -8.72 48.88
C LYS A 11 10.47 -7.82 47.84
N SER A 12 9.94 -6.67 48.27
CA SER A 12 9.31 -5.70 47.38
C SER A 12 10.32 -5.14 46.38
N ASP A 13 11.52 -4.78 46.85
CA ASP A 13 12.58 -4.25 45.99
C ASP A 13 13.06 -5.28 44.97
N ALA A 14 13.21 -6.54 45.38
CA ALA A 14 13.53 -7.65 44.48
C ALA A 14 12.42 -7.86 43.43
N SER A 15 11.15 -7.83 43.85
CA SER A 15 10.00 -7.95 42.95
C SER A 15 9.94 -6.81 41.94
N MET A 16 10.21 -5.57 42.36
CA MET A 16 10.28 -4.39 41.48
C MET A 16 11.39 -4.51 40.43
N ARG A 17 12.56 -5.02 40.83
CA ARG A 17 13.67 -5.29 39.89
C ARG A 17 13.28 -6.33 38.84
N ASN A 18 12.67 -7.44 39.29
CA ASN A 18 12.20 -8.49 38.38
C ASN A 18 11.13 -7.97 37.41
N MET A 19 10.17 -7.18 37.90
CA MET A 19 9.16 -6.55 37.05
C MET A 19 9.78 -5.62 35.99
N THR A 20 10.78 -4.83 36.39
CA THR A 20 11.49 -3.93 35.47
C THR A 20 12.21 -4.71 34.37
N GLU A 21 12.86 -5.82 34.72
CA GLU A 21 13.53 -6.71 33.76
C GLU A 21 12.52 -7.35 32.79
N VAL A 22 11.39 -7.85 33.29
CA VAL A 22 10.33 -8.44 32.47
C VAL A 22 9.79 -7.41 31.48
N VAL A 23 9.42 -6.21 31.95
CA VAL A 23 8.93 -5.14 31.09
C VAL A 23 9.98 -4.73 30.04
N GLY A 24 11.25 -4.64 30.43
CA GLY A 24 12.35 -4.37 29.50
C GLY A 24 12.48 -5.45 28.42
N SER A 25 12.42 -6.73 28.81
CA SER A 25 12.52 -7.87 27.89
C SER A 25 11.36 -7.92 26.89
N HIS A 26 10.14 -7.62 27.34
CA HIS A 26 8.96 -7.55 26.49
C HIS A 26 9.03 -6.36 25.55
N THR A 27 9.47 -5.20 26.03
CA THR A 27 9.68 -4.01 25.19
C THR A 27 10.63 -4.31 24.03
N ALA A 28 11.78 -4.93 24.32
CA ALA A 28 12.74 -5.32 23.29
C ALA A 28 12.17 -6.38 22.32
N SER A 29 11.41 -7.35 22.83
CA SER A 29 10.77 -8.37 22.01
C SER A 29 9.71 -7.80 21.08
N ILE A 30 8.89 -6.86 21.56
CA ILE A 30 7.87 -6.17 20.76
C ILE A 30 8.55 -5.36 19.64
N GLN A 31 9.56 -4.55 19.96
CA GLN A 31 10.30 -3.79 18.95
C GLN A 31 10.90 -4.69 17.87
N LYS A 32 11.43 -5.86 18.27
CA LYS A 32 11.95 -6.84 17.32
C LYS A 32 10.84 -7.37 16.39
N LEU A 33 9.68 -7.72 16.94
CA LEU A 33 8.53 -8.19 16.15
C LEU A 33 8.03 -7.10 15.18
N GLU A 34 7.97 -5.85 15.61
CA GLU A 34 7.57 -4.72 14.76
C GLU A 34 8.50 -4.55 13.56
N MET A 35 9.81 -4.67 13.76
CA MET A 35 10.79 -4.62 12.66
C MET A 35 10.59 -5.80 11.70
N GLN A 36 10.48 -7.02 12.22
CA GLN A 36 10.28 -8.22 11.39
C GLN A 36 8.98 -8.12 10.58
N MET A 37 7.89 -7.65 11.17
CA MET A 37 6.62 -7.44 10.48
C MET A 37 6.72 -6.36 9.40
N ARG A 38 7.48 -5.29 9.65
CA ARG A 38 7.71 -4.24 8.65
C ARG A 38 8.46 -4.77 7.43
N ASP A 39 9.51 -5.55 7.66
CA ASP A 39 10.32 -6.13 6.59
C ASP A 39 9.52 -7.16 5.79
N LEU A 40 8.78 -8.04 6.48
CA LEU A 40 7.88 -9.00 5.85
C LEU A 40 6.80 -8.29 5.01
N SER A 41 6.23 -7.20 5.52
CA SER A 41 5.25 -6.40 4.79
C SER A 41 5.83 -5.81 3.50
N ARG A 42 7.08 -5.34 3.54
CA ARG A 42 7.77 -4.81 2.34
C ARG A 42 8.06 -5.90 1.31
N GLU A 43 8.39 -7.10 1.75
CA GLU A 43 8.72 -8.23 0.88
C GLU A 43 7.47 -8.88 0.27
N GLN A 44 6.42 -9.09 1.07
CA GLN A 44 5.19 -9.77 0.63
C GLN A 44 4.18 -8.83 -0.03
N ASN A 45 4.19 -7.56 0.33
CA ASN A 45 3.36 -6.53 -0.28
C ASN A 45 4.25 -5.46 -0.90
N PRO A 46 5.01 -5.77 -1.96
CA PRO A 46 5.68 -4.74 -2.72
C PRO A 46 4.58 -3.82 -3.23
N LYS A 47 4.49 -2.61 -2.67
CA LYS A 47 3.52 -1.62 -3.15
C LYS A 47 3.79 -1.45 -4.63
N GLN A 48 2.93 -2.04 -5.46
CA GLN A 48 2.94 -1.75 -6.88
C GLN A 48 2.74 -0.25 -6.94
N LYS A 49 3.78 0.47 -7.37
CA LYS A 49 3.70 1.87 -7.72
C LYS A 49 2.38 2.02 -8.47
N GLU A 50 1.51 2.91 -8.02
CA GLU A 50 0.37 3.37 -8.80
C GLU A 50 0.94 4.00 -10.08
N GLN A 51 1.27 3.13 -11.00
CA GLN A 51 1.70 3.44 -12.34
C GLN A 51 1.10 2.28 -13.10
N LEU A 52 -0.22 2.38 -13.29
CA LEU A 52 -0.82 1.72 -14.43
C LEU A 52 0.12 2.03 -15.61
N PRO A 53 0.62 1.03 -16.34
CA PRO A 53 1.26 1.27 -17.63
C PRO A 53 0.14 1.63 -18.59
N SER A 54 -0.52 2.76 -18.33
CA SER A 54 -1.53 3.32 -19.21
C SER A 54 -0.74 4.01 -20.31
N ASP A 55 -0.46 3.26 -21.37
CA ASP A 55 -0.16 3.87 -22.65
C ASP A 55 -1.31 4.84 -22.95
N THR A 56 -1.05 6.12 -22.73
CA THR A 56 -2.03 7.17 -22.91
C THR A 56 -2.05 7.45 -24.41
N ILE A 57 -2.94 6.80 -25.12
CA ILE A 57 -3.14 7.06 -26.55
C ILE A 57 -4.14 8.22 -26.65
N ALA A 58 -3.69 9.35 -27.17
CA ALA A 58 -4.60 10.46 -27.49
C ALA A 58 -5.56 10.01 -28.61
N ASN A 59 -6.87 10.17 -28.40
CA ASN A 59 -7.88 9.89 -29.41
C ASN A 59 -7.66 10.82 -30.64
N PRO A 60 -7.38 10.30 -31.85
CA PRO A 60 -7.07 11.14 -33.01
C PRO A 60 -8.29 11.82 -33.65
N LYS A 61 -9.51 11.69 -33.11
CA LYS A 61 -10.70 12.36 -33.65
C LYS A 61 -11.56 13.05 -32.59
N GLY A 62 -11.48 14.38 -32.59
CA GLY A 62 -12.47 15.29 -32.04
C GLY A 62 -12.43 16.56 -32.90
N GLY A 63 -13.37 16.67 -33.83
CA GLY A 63 -13.47 17.79 -34.76
C GLY A 63 -13.67 19.13 -34.05
N SER A 64 -13.33 20.19 -34.79
CA SER A 64 -13.58 21.61 -34.53
C SER A 64 -14.87 21.91 -33.73
N GLY A 65 -14.77 22.37 -32.47
CA GLY A 65 -15.90 22.93 -31.73
C GLY A 65 -15.69 23.05 -30.20
N SER A 66 -16.20 24.12 -29.58
CA SER A 66 -15.89 24.57 -28.21
C SER A 66 -16.44 23.72 -27.05
N THR A 67 -16.77 22.44 -27.26
CA THR A 67 -17.25 21.51 -26.23
C THR A 67 -16.60 20.12 -26.39
N SER A 68 -15.27 20.06 -26.42
CA SER A 68 -14.54 18.80 -26.48
C SER A 68 -14.47 18.16 -25.10
N HIS A 69 -15.48 17.38 -24.72
CA HIS A 69 -15.33 16.45 -23.60
C HIS A 69 -14.28 15.41 -23.97
N VAL A 70 -13.10 15.51 -23.35
CA VAL A 70 -12.01 14.55 -23.55
C VAL A 70 -12.37 13.28 -22.78
N MET A 71 -12.87 12.27 -23.47
CA MET A 71 -13.04 10.94 -22.89
C MET A 71 -11.72 10.19 -23.01
N ALA A 72 -11.13 9.84 -21.87
CA ALA A 72 -9.95 8.97 -21.79
C ALA A 72 -10.42 7.52 -21.58
N ILE A 73 -10.02 6.61 -22.46
CA ILE A 73 -10.30 5.18 -22.32
C ILE A 73 -9.07 4.51 -21.71
N THR A 74 -9.19 4.02 -20.47
CA THR A 74 -8.14 3.25 -19.81
C THR A 74 -8.42 1.76 -19.99
N THR A 75 -7.63 1.07 -20.82
CA THR A 75 -7.75 -0.39 -20.97
C THR A 75 -6.81 -1.12 -20.00
N ARG A 76 -7.36 -2.00 -19.16
CA ARG A 76 -6.57 -2.93 -18.35
C ARG A 76 -6.20 -4.12 -19.25
N SER A 77 -4.91 -4.39 -19.40
CA SER A 77 -4.35 -5.43 -20.28
C SER A 77 -5.18 -6.71 -20.29
N GLY A 78 -5.58 -7.16 -21.49
CA GLY A 78 -6.22 -8.46 -21.68
C GLY A 78 -7.07 -8.67 -22.94
N LYS A 79 -7.26 -7.68 -23.82
CA LYS A 79 -7.96 -7.91 -25.11
C LYS A 79 -7.76 -6.76 -26.11
N VAL A 80 -7.20 -7.09 -27.27
CA VAL A 80 -7.24 -6.25 -28.47
C VAL A 80 -8.67 -6.27 -28.98
N LEU A 81 -9.34 -5.12 -29.02
CA LEU A 81 -10.61 -4.99 -29.73
C LEU A 81 -10.30 -4.91 -31.22
N GLN A 82 -10.23 -6.07 -31.87
CA GLN A 82 -10.16 -6.15 -33.32
C GLN A 82 -11.56 -5.86 -33.88
N GLY A 83 -11.89 -4.58 -34.01
CA GLY A 83 -13.00 -4.11 -34.82
C GLY A 83 -12.44 -3.61 -36.13
N GLU A 84 -12.86 -4.23 -37.23
CA GLU A 84 -12.52 -3.83 -38.60
C GLU A 84 -12.83 -2.34 -38.76
N ILE A 85 -11.78 -1.54 -39.00
CA ILE A 85 -11.94 -0.17 -39.44
C ILE A 85 -12.27 -0.25 -40.92
N GLU A 86 -13.50 -0.64 -41.25
CA GLU A 86 -14.04 -0.45 -42.60
C GLU A 86 -14.12 1.06 -42.85
N GLN A 87 -13.09 1.58 -43.52
CA GLN A 87 -13.19 2.87 -44.21
C GLN A 87 -14.19 2.72 -45.36
N ALA A 88 -15.47 2.93 -45.07
CA ALA A 88 -16.46 3.23 -46.09
C ALA A 88 -16.32 4.71 -46.47
N VAL A 89 -15.42 5.02 -47.40
CA VAL A 89 -15.58 6.20 -48.26
C VAL A 89 -16.69 5.85 -49.25
N VAL A 90 -17.90 6.29 -48.95
CA VAL A 90 -18.96 6.43 -49.94
C VAL A 90 -18.89 7.87 -50.42
N GLY A 91 -18.41 8.05 -51.66
CA GLY A 91 -18.62 9.29 -52.39
C GLY A 91 -20.08 9.37 -52.83
N GLU A 92 -20.78 10.42 -52.43
CA GLU A 92 -21.98 10.88 -53.12
C GLU A 92 -21.56 11.84 -54.23
N GLU A 93 -21.99 11.52 -55.45
CA GLU A 93 -21.88 12.37 -56.64
C GLU A 93 -22.78 13.61 -56.50
N ALA A 94 -22.32 14.72 -57.08
CA ALA A 94 -23.16 15.76 -57.67
C ALA A 94 -22.46 16.30 -58.92
#